data_AF-A0A9J7IZY4-F1
#
_entry.id   AF-A0A9J7IZY4-F1
#
_cell.length_a   1.000
_cell.length_b   1.000
_cell.length_c   1.000
_cell.angle_alpha   90.00
_cell.angle_beta   90.00
_cell.angle_gamma   90.00
#
_symmetry.space_group_name_H-M   'P 1'
#
loop_
_entity.id
_entity.type
_entity.pdbx_description
1 polymer ?
#
loop_
_entity_poly.entity_id
_entity_poly.type
_entity_poly.pdbx_seq_one_letter_code
_entity_poly.pdbx_strand_id
1 'polypeptide(L)'
;MSSDSYGVLNDLAPVFRPYIQNVYQDLQLGLCKTRVDFERVSGRSEGGDCQIRIVLPYCSKKLKWEIIFDSSAPWFAPDFRFDDESFLMNVDEIFLEEKVPSLSKWNENDPKALSDVISELISLYKLHQIKKLNEDDSSRAYFEYSALLGDALTSENDIEVWVGGHVVEFLIRLNVDTSRLPEVYSDGTEKNPGIDTALLLVRYPNSTNAELILSPTLTKSLGNITLPT
;
A
#
# COMPACT_ATOMS: atom_id res chain seq x y z
N MET A 1 2.02 5.22 18.60
CA MET A 1 2.67 4.18 17.78
C MET A 1 2.70 2.91 18.61
N SER A 2 2.68 1.73 18.00
CA SER A 2 3.00 0.48 18.71
C SER A 2 4.42 0.58 19.29
N SER A 3 4.67 -0.08 20.43
CA SER A 3 5.99 -0.11 21.08
C SER A 3 7.10 -0.57 20.14
N ASP A 4 6.75 -1.44 19.20
CA ASP A 4 7.71 -2.14 18.36
C ASP A 4 8.23 -1.24 17.23
N SER A 5 7.37 -0.39 16.62
CA SER A 5 7.79 0.54 15.55
C SER A 5 8.74 1.64 16.08
N TYR A 6 8.61 2.05 17.35
CA TYR A 6 9.59 2.93 18.00
C TYR A 6 10.95 2.25 18.18
N GLY A 7 10.95 0.93 18.44
CA GLY A 7 12.16 0.13 18.53
C GLY A 7 12.93 0.11 17.21
N VAL A 8 12.23 -0.07 16.09
CA VAL A 8 12.86 -0.11 14.75
C VAL A 8 13.51 1.22 14.37
N LEU A 9 12.85 2.35 14.66
CA LEU A 9 13.39 3.68 14.34
C LEU A 9 14.71 3.98 15.09
N ASN A 10 14.83 3.50 16.33
CA ASN A 10 16.01 3.76 17.16
C ASN A 10 17.26 2.99 16.70
N ASP A 11 17.07 1.88 15.99
CA ASP A 11 18.17 1.06 15.47
C ASP A 11 18.74 1.63 14.15
N LEU A 12 17.91 2.37 13.41
CA LEU A 12 18.30 3.05 12.17
C LEU A 12 19.27 4.20 12.46
N ALA A 13 20.24 4.41 11.56
CA ALA A 13 21.12 5.57 11.61
C ALA A 13 20.32 6.89 11.74
N PRO A 14 20.68 7.81 12.66
CA PRO A 14 19.87 9.00 12.98
C PRO A 14 19.49 9.87 11.78
N VAL A 15 20.36 9.95 10.78
CA VAL A 15 20.16 10.75 9.57
C VAL A 15 18.95 10.32 8.73
N PHE A 16 18.57 9.04 8.77
CA PHE A 16 17.47 8.51 7.96
C PHE A 16 16.12 8.45 8.70
N ARG A 17 16.13 8.65 10.03
CA ARG A 17 14.92 8.61 10.87
C ARG A 17 13.83 9.60 10.44
N PRO A 18 14.14 10.84 10.00
CA PRO A 18 13.11 11.77 9.54
C PRO A 18 12.24 11.22 8.40
N TYR A 19 12.85 10.49 7.46
CA TYR A 19 12.12 9.88 6.34
C TYR A 19 11.14 8.81 6.82
N ILE A 20 11.62 7.89 7.67
CA ILE A 20 10.78 6.80 8.22
C ILE A 20 9.66 7.34 9.09
N GLN A 21 9.95 8.37 9.90
CA GLN A 21 8.94 9.03 10.71
C GLN A 21 7.86 9.68 9.83
N ASN A 22 8.24 10.35 8.74
CA ASN A 22 7.28 10.94 7.83
C ASN A 22 6.40 9.88 7.16
N VAL A 23 7.00 8.79 6.65
CA VAL A 23 6.27 7.66 6.08
C VAL A 23 5.26 7.09 7.09
N TYR A 24 5.67 6.88 8.33
CA TYR A 24 4.77 6.33 9.35
C TYR A 24 3.60 7.27 9.70
N GLN A 25 3.83 8.58 9.72
CA GLN A 25 2.86 9.58 10.17
C GLN A 25 1.87 9.99 9.07
N ASP A 26 2.40 10.21 7.86
CA ASP A 26 1.68 10.91 6.80
C ASP A 26 1.31 10.00 5.63
N LEU A 27 2.03 8.90 5.41
CA LEU A 27 1.81 8.07 4.23
C LEU A 27 0.55 7.21 4.40
N GLN A 28 -0.45 7.52 3.57
CA GLN A 28 -1.68 6.75 3.43
C GLN A 28 -1.74 6.18 2.03
N LEU A 29 -1.73 4.85 1.93
CA LEU A 29 -1.70 4.15 0.66
C LEU A 29 -2.98 3.37 0.41
N GLY A 30 -3.34 3.31 -0.87
CA GLY A 30 -4.37 2.43 -1.37
C GLY A 30 -5.78 2.71 -0.85
N LEU A 31 -6.68 1.75 -1.09
CA LEU A 31 -8.10 1.85 -0.75
C LEU A 31 -8.35 1.77 0.74
N CYS A 32 -7.60 0.92 1.44
CA CYS A 32 -7.72 0.70 2.88
C CYS A 32 -7.13 1.84 3.72
N LYS A 33 -6.31 2.73 3.14
CA LYS A 33 -5.45 3.73 3.82
C LYS A 33 -4.93 3.24 5.17
N THR A 34 -4.56 1.97 5.20
CA THR A 34 -4.05 1.34 6.41
C THR A 34 -2.66 1.89 6.66
N ARG A 35 -2.29 2.03 7.93
CA ARG A 35 -0.97 2.53 8.28
C ARG A 35 0.09 1.55 7.80
N VAL A 36 1.16 2.14 7.27
CA VAL A 36 2.38 1.43 6.94
C VAL A 36 3.07 1.01 8.24
N ASP A 37 3.67 -0.18 8.24
CA ASP A 37 4.45 -0.69 9.37
C ASP A 37 5.90 -0.96 8.95
N PHE A 38 6.77 -1.17 9.93
CA PHE A 38 8.19 -1.41 9.70
C PHE A 38 8.67 -2.64 10.48
N GLU A 39 9.46 -3.48 9.81
CA GLU A 39 10.10 -4.66 10.36
C GLU A 39 11.62 -4.48 10.35
N ARG A 40 12.30 -5.05 11.35
CA ARG A 40 13.77 -5.13 11.37
C ARG A 40 14.25 -6.14 10.33
N VAL A 41 15.31 -5.79 9.62
CA VAL A 41 16.05 -6.75 8.80
C VAL A 41 17.21 -7.26 9.65
N SER A 42 17.20 -8.54 9.99
CA SER A 42 18.23 -9.12 10.86
C SER A 42 19.54 -9.24 10.10
N GLY A 43 20.57 -8.50 10.52
CA GLY A 43 21.95 -8.75 10.11
C GLY A 43 22.79 -7.52 9.81
N ARG A 44 23.28 -6.83 10.84
CA ARG A 44 24.66 -6.30 10.96
C ARG A 44 24.85 -5.67 12.34
N SER A 45 26.06 -5.80 12.86
CA SER A 45 26.47 -5.24 14.14
C SER A 45 27.51 -4.16 13.87
N GLU A 46 27.39 -3.05 14.60
CA GLU A 46 28.24 -1.84 14.63
C GLU A 46 28.05 -0.86 13.45
N GLY A 47 27.41 0.30 13.75
CA GLY A 47 27.22 1.42 12.81
C GLY A 47 25.79 1.99 12.73
N GLY A 48 24.81 1.33 13.35
CA GLY A 48 23.39 1.60 13.12
C GLY A 48 22.90 0.93 11.84
N ASP A 49 21.69 0.39 11.85
CA ASP A 49 21.12 -0.25 10.68
C ASP A 49 20.91 0.79 9.58
N CYS A 50 21.28 0.43 8.35
CA CYS A 50 20.98 1.23 7.15
C CYS A 50 19.91 0.54 6.29
N GLN A 51 19.43 -0.62 6.72
CA GLN A 51 18.45 -1.42 6.02
C GLN A 51 17.22 -1.61 6.91
N ILE A 52 16.05 -1.38 6.33
CA ILE A 52 14.78 -1.53 7.03
C ILE A 52 13.77 -2.16 6.08
N ARG A 53 12.85 -2.96 6.61
CA ARG A 53 11.75 -3.50 5.82
C ARG A 53 10.50 -2.70 6.08
N ILE A 54 9.91 -2.18 5.01
CA ILE A 54 8.62 -1.51 5.02
C ILE A 54 7.52 -2.53 4.68
N VAL A 55 6.43 -2.49 5.43
CA VAL A 55 5.27 -3.37 5.25
C VAL A 55 4.10 -2.52 4.78
N LEU A 56 3.81 -2.63 3.48
CA LEU A 56 2.82 -1.80 2.79
C LEU A 56 1.52 -2.57 2.61
N PRO A 57 0.37 -2.03 3.04
CA PRO A 57 -0.92 -2.64 2.76
C PRO A 57 -1.29 -2.44 1.28
N TYR A 58 -1.66 -3.51 0.60
CA TYR A 58 -2.11 -3.47 -0.79
C TYR A 58 -3.12 -4.60 -1.05
N CYS A 59 -4.33 -4.27 -1.52
CA CYS A 59 -5.45 -5.20 -1.59
C CYS A 59 -5.68 -5.87 -0.21
N SER A 60 -5.72 -7.21 -0.15
CA SER A 60 -5.74 -7.98 1.11
C SER A 60 -4.36 -8.47 1.56
N LYS A 61 -3.29 -8.02 0.89
CA LYS A 61 -1.91 -8.45 1.10
C LYS A 61 -1.08 -7.39 1.83
N LYS A 62 0.08 -7.85 2.30
CA LYS A 62 1.14 -7.00 2.86
C LYS A 62 2.37 -7.16 1.96
N LEU A 63 2.71 -6.11 1.23
CA LEU A 63 3.95 -6.06 0.47
C LEU A 63 5.10 -5.80 1.45
N LYS A 64 6.19 -6.52 1.30
CA LYS A 64 7.37 -6.44 2.17
C LYS A 64 8.56 -5.99 1.36
N TRP A 65 8.79 -4.68 1.30
CA TRP A 65 9.91 -4.11 0.57
C TRP A 65 11.04 -3.78 1.51
N GLU A 66 12.28 -3.96 1.07
CA GLU A 66 13.45 -3.55 1.84
C GLU A 66 13.99 -2.25 1.26
N ILE A 67 14.26 -1.30 2.14
CA ILE A 67 14.85 0.00 1.84
C ILE A 67 16.26 -0.04 2.38
N ILE A 68 17.23 0.26 1.52
CA ILE A 68 18.66 0.16 1.81
C ILE A 68 19.27 1.54 1.61
N PHE A 69 19.69 2.17 2.69
CA PHE A 69 20.43 3.43 2.69
C PHE A 69 21.94 3.17 2.77
N ASP A 70 22.73 4.18 2.44
CA ASP A 70 24.18 4.21 2.68
C ASP A 70 24.53 5.29 3.71
N SER A 71 24.87 4.89 4.94
CA SER A 71 25.27 5.82 5.99
C SER A 71 26.57 6.57 5.70
N SER A 72 27.42 6.06 4.81
CA SER A 72 28.64 6.75 4.39
C SER A 72 28.38 7.87 3.40
N ALA A 73 27.22 7.82 2.72
CA ALA A 73 26.81 8.80 1.72
C ALA A 73 25.30 9.10 1.82
N PRO A 74 24.84 9.70 2.94
CA PRO A 74 23.41 9.86 3.25
C PRO A 74 22.63 10.81 2.35
N TRP A 75 23.31 11.53 1.46
CA TRP A 75 22.70 12.40 0.44
C TRP A 75 22.25 11.64 -0.81
N PHE A 76 22.65 10.37 -0.98
CA PHE A 76 22.13 9.54 -2.08
C PHE A 76 20.75 8.98 -1.76
N ALA A 77 19.99 8.73 -2.82
CA ALA A 77 18.71 8.04 -2.74
C ALA A 77 18.91 6.59 -2.25
N PRO A 78 17.92 6.00 -1.55
CA PRO A 78 17.99 4.61 -1.13
C PRO A 78 17.78 3.65 -2.30
N ASP A 79 18.32 2.44 -2.14
CA ASP A 79 17.98 1.29 -2.98
C ASP A 79 16.75 0.55 -2.43
N PHE A 80 16.03 -0.13 -3.33
CA PHE A 80 14.84 -0.90 -2.99
C PHE A 80 15.00 -2.36 -3.41
N ARG A 81 14.51 -3.26 -2.57
CA ARG A 81 14.32 -4.68 -2.89
C ARG A 81 12.86 -5.06 -2.70
N PHE A 82 12.25 -5.57 -3.75
CA PHE A 82 10.84 -5.94 -3.77
C PHE A 82 10.68 -7.43 -3.46
N ASP A 83 9.53 -7.79 -2.89
CA ASP A 83 9.15 -9.19 -2.63
C ASP A 83 8.54 -9.87 -3.87
N ASP A 84 7.99 -9.10 -4.81
CA ASP A 84 7.65 -9.56 -6.16
C ASP A 84 8.87 -9.38 -7.07
N GLU A 85 9.61 -10.47 -7.30
CA GLU A 85 10.79 -10.49 -8.17
C GLU A 85 10.47 -10.08 -9.62
N SER A 86 9.20 -10.16 -10.06
CA SER A 86 8.80 -9.73 -11.40
C SER A 86 8.57 -8.23 -11.53
N PHE A 87 8.41 -7.53 -10.40
CA PHE A 87 8.18 -6.10 -10.38
C PHE A 87 9.45 -5.33 -10.75
N LEU A 88 9.33 -4.45 -11.75
CA LEU A 88 10.44 -3.68 -12.33
C LEU A 88 11.57 -4.51 -12.97
N MET A 89 11.34 -5.80 -13.24
CA MET A 89 12.28 -6.58 -14.07
C MET A 89 12.40 -5.97 -15.46
N ASN A 90 13.64 -5.84 -15.94
CA ASN A 90 13.98 -5.38 -17.29
C ASN A 90 13.48 -3.96 -17.61
N VAL A 91 13.27 -3.12 -16.60
CA VAL A 91 12.97 -1.70 -16.76
C VAL A 91 14.26 -0.94 -17.02
N ASP A 92 14.23 0.03 -17.94
CA ASP A 92 15.37 0.90 -18.21
C ASP A 92 15.36 2.16 -17.31
N GLU A 93 16.49 2.84 -17.26
CA GLU A 93 16.67 4.06 -16.45
C GLU A 93 15.69 5.16 -16.85
N ILE A 94 15.41 5.31 -18.16
CA ILE A 94 14.52 6.35 -18.70
C ILE A 94 13.09 6.16 -18.17
N PHE A 95 12.60 4.93 -18.16
CA PHE A 95 11.28 4.63 -17.61
C PHE A 95 11.20 4.91 -16.11
N LEU A 96 12.25 4.56 -15.35
CA LEU A 96 12.32 4.85 -13.91
C LEU A 96 12.32 6.36 -13.65
N GLU A 97 13.08 7.15 -14.42
CA GLU A 97 13.08 8.61 -14.33
C GLU A 97 11.71 9.23 -14.62
N GLU A 98 10.95 8.65 -15.56
CA GLU A 98 9.61 9.13 -15.89
C GLU A 98 8.57 8.73 -14.84
N LYS A 99 8.61 7.48 -14.34
CA LYS A 99 7.56 6.92 -13.48
C LYS A 99 7.82 7.08 -11.99
N VAL A 100 9.08 7.25 -11.58
CA VAL A 100 9.50 7.45 -10.19
C VAL A 100 10.41 8.68 -10.09
N PRO A 101 9.94 9.87 -10.53
CA PRO A 101 10.77 11.06 -10.59
C PRO A 101 11.30 11.51 -9.22
N SER A 102 10.61 11.16 -8.12
CA SER A 102 11.06 11.49 -6.76
C SER A 102 12.32 10.71 -6.37
N LEU A 103 12.58 9.57 -7.00
CA LEU A 103 13.80 8.79 -6.79
C LEU A 103 14.95 9.37 -7.61
N SER A 104 14.71 9.69 -8.89
CA SER A 104 15.74 10.27 -9.77
C SER A 104 16.12 11.70 -9.41
N LYS A 105 15.18 12.46 -8.85
CA LYS A 105 15.38 13.84 -8.34
C LYS A 105 15.34 13.85 -6.82
N TRP A 106 15.98 12.86 -6.21
CA TRP A 106 16.04 12.73 -4.76
C TRP A 106 16.48 14.04 -4.10
N ASN A 107 15.70 14.48 -3.12
CA ASN A 107 15.98 15.66 -2.32
C ASN A 107 16.26 15.24 -0.89
N GLU A 108 17.52 15.15 -0.53
CA GLU A 108 17.97 14.73 0.80
C GLU A 108 17.52 15.68 1.92
N ASN A 109 17.18 16.93 1.58
CA ASN A 109 16.74 17.94 2.54
C ASN A 109 15.24 17.89 2.81
N ASP A 110 14.47 17.10 2.05
CA ASP A 110 13.02 16.96 2.24
C ASP A 110 12.67 15.68 3.02
N PRO A 111 12.15 15.77 4.26
CA PRO A 111 11.74 14.60 5.03
C PRO A 111 10.61 13.79 4.36
N LYS A 112 9.90 14.34 3.35
CA LYS A 112 8.87 13.64 2.59
C LYS A 112 9.39 12.89 1.37
N ALA A 113 10.65 13.08 0.98
CA ALA A 113 11.21 12.50 -0.24
C ALA A 113 10.96 10.98 -0.34
N LEU A 114 11.12 10.25 0.76
CA LEU A 114 10.85 8.81 0.80
C LEU A 114 9.35 8.47 0.62
N SER A 115 8.46 9.26 1.24
CA SER A 115 7.01 9.07 1.10
C SER A 115 6.54 9.24 -0.34
N ASP A 116 7.13 10.21 -1.06
CA ASP A 116 6.82 10.47 -2.47
C ASP A 116 7.30 9.32 -3.35
N VAL A 117 8.54 8.84 -3.15
CA VAL A 117 9.08 7.64 -3.84
C VAL A 117 8.18 6.42 -3.62
N ILE A 118 7.80 6.13 -2.38
CA ILE A 118 6.94 4.96 -2.09
C ILE A 118 5.57 5.10 -2.75
N SER A 119 4.99 6.31 -2.77
CA SER A 119 3.70 6.57 -3.41
C SER A 119 3.76 6.32 -4.92
N GLU A 120 4.84 6.77 -5.57
CA GLU A 120 5.10 6.53 -6.99
C GLU A 120 5.31 5.03 -7.28
N LEU A 121 6.13 4.35 -6.47
CA LEU A 121 6.38 2.91 -6.61
C LEU A 121 5.10 2.09 -6.42
N ILE A 122 4.23 2.44 -5.48
CA ILE A 122 2.94 1.74 -5.29
C ILE A 122 1.99 1.97 -6.46
N SER A 123 1.97 3.19 -7.01
CA SER A 123 1.21 3.50 -8.23
C SER A 123 1.71 2.65 -9.40
N LEU A 124 3.01 2.48 -9.52
CA LEU A 124 3.64 1.65 -10.55
C LEU A 124 3.39 0.15 -10.31
N TYR A 125 3.40 -0.29 -9.05
CA TYR A 125 3.05 -1.66 -8.66
C TYR A 125 1.60 -2.00 -9.04
N LYS A 126 0.67 -1.06 -8.88
CA LYS A 126 -0.70 -1.22 -9.34
C LYS A 126 -0.79 -1.46 -10.85
N LEU A 127 -0.05 -0.68 -11.65
CA LEU A 127 0.02 -0.89 -13.10
C LEU A 127 0.62 -2.26 -13.43
N HIS A 128 1.63 -2.70 -12.70
CA HIS A 128 2.22 -4.01 -12.85
C HIS A 128 1.23 -5.15 -12.56
N GLN A 129 0.41 -5.05 -11.50
CA GLN A 129 -0.62 -6.05 -11.20
C GLN A 129 -1.73 -6.09 -12.27
N ILE A 130 -2.13 -4.94 -12.81
CA ILE A 130 -3.07 -4.88 -13.94
C ILE A 130 -2.46 -5.52 -15.19
N LYS A 131 -1.17 -5.29 -15.45
CA LYS A 131 -0.46 -5.94 -16.56
C LYS A 131 -0.45 -7.46 -16.39
N LYS A 132 -0.14 -7.97 -15.19
CA LYS A 132 -0.20 -9.41 -14.88
C LYS A 132 -1.58 -10.00 -15.08
N LEU A 133 -2.64 -9.25 -14.74
CA LEU A 133 -4.02 -9.66 -15.00
C LEU A 133 -4.29 -9.83 -16.51
N ASN A 134 -3.67 -9.01 -17.35
CA ASN A 134 -3.78 -9.03 -18.81
C ASN A 134 -2.82 -10.02 -19.50
N GLU A 135 -1.94 -10.72 -18.78
CA GLU A 135 -1.06 -11.71 -19.43
C GLU A 135 -1.83 -12.94 -19.94
N ASP A 136 -3.02 -13.19 -19.38
CA ASP A 136 -4.01 -14.12 -19.91
C ASP A 136 -5.28 -13.34 -20.29
N ASP A 137 -5.28 -12.75 -21.49
CA ASP A 137 -6.41 -12.01 -22.07
C ASP A 137 -7.71 -12.85 -22.11
N SER A 138 -7.61 -14.19 -22.03
CA SER A 138 -8.76 -15.09 -21.98
C SER A 138 -9.31 -15.31 -20.57
N SER A 139 -8.66 -14.73 -19.56
CA SER A 139 -9.05 -14.89 -18.16
C SER A 139 -10.40 -14.21 -17.90
N ARG A 140 -11.30 -14.97 -17.26
CA ARG A 140 -12.57 -14.42 -16.77
C ARG A 140 -12.36 -13.20 -15.87
N ALA A 141 -11.27 -13.17 -15.10
CA ALA A 141 -10.96 -12.08 -14.19
C ALA A 141 -10.69 -10.76 -14.91
N TYR A 142 -9.97 -10.76 -16.04
CA TYR A 142 -9.73 -9.55 -16.82
C TYR A 142 -11.02 -8.99 -17.45
N PHE A 143 -11.90 -9.88 -17.94
CA PHE A 143 -13.22 -9.48 -18.43
C PHE A 143 -14.03 -8.76 -17.35
N GLU A 144 -14.05 -9.29 -16.13
CA GLU A 144 -14.78 -8.70 -15.00
C GLU A 144 -14.17 -7.35 -14.58
N TYR A 145 -12.85 -7.24 -14.56
CA TYR A 145 -12.17 -5.96 -14.33
C TYR A 145 -12.57 -4.90 -15.36
N SER A 146 -12.56 -5.26 -16.64
CA SER A 146 -12.95 -4.35 -17.73
C SER A 146 -14.43 -3.97 -17.64
N ALA A 147 -15.30 -4.90 -17.23
CA ALA A 147 -16.71 -4.62 -17.02
C ALA A 147 -16.94 -3.67 -15.83
N LEU A 148 -16.19 -3.79 -14.74
CA LEU A 148 -16.25 -2.87 -13.59
C LEU A 148 -15.86 -1.45 -13.99
N LEU A 149 -14.80 -1.28 -14.79
CA LEU A 149 -14.39 0.04 -15.29
C LEU A 149 -15.33 0.64 -16.33
N GLY A 150 -16.19 -0.18 -16.95
CA GLY A 150 -17.24 0.27 -17.86
C GLY A 150 -18.45 0.89 -17.15
N ASP A 151 -18.57 0.75 -15.84
CA ASP A 151 -19.60 1.40 -15.02
C ASP A 151 -19.25 2.87 -14.75
N ALA A 152 -20.23 3.76 -14.87
CA ALA A 152 -20.06 5.19 -14.62
C ALA A 152 -19.71 5.51 -13.15
N LEU A 153 -19.94 4.58 -12.22
CA LEU A 153 -19.73 4.76 -10.79
C LEU A 153 -18.38 4.26 -10.27
N THR A 154 -17.59 3.57 -11.09
CA THR A 154 -16.34 2.91 -10.66
C THR A 154 -15.18 3.35 -11.54
N SER A 155 -14.12 3.88 -10.93
CA SER A 155 -12.90 4.24 -11.63
C SER A 155 -11.75 3.30 -11.28
N GLU A 156 -10.63 3.40 -12.00
CA GLU A 156 -9.40 2.68 -11.62
C GLU A 156 -8.98 2.99 -10.19
N ASN A 157 -9.22 4.20 -9.69
CA ASN A 157 -8.87 4.60 -8.33
C ASN A 157 -9.72 3.94 -7.25
N ASP A 158 -10.83 3.30 -7.63
CA ASP A 158 -11.73 2.58 -6.74
C ASP A 158 -11.44 1.08 -6.70
N ILE A 159 -10.47 0.60 -7.50
CA ILE A 159 -10.12 -0.81 -7.60
C ILE A 159 -8.62 -1.01 -7.35
N GLU A 160 -8.30 -1.99 -6.50
CA GLU A 160 -6.98 -2.60 -6.41
C GLU A 160 -7.06 -4.05 -6.88
N VAL A 161 -6.05 -4.46 -7.65
CA VAL A 161 -5.95 -5.80 -8.21
C VAL A 161 -4.66 -6.41 -7.69
N TRP A 162 -4.72 -7.64 -7.18
CA TRP A 162 -3.54 -8.42 -6.89
C TRP A 162 -3.59 -9.76 -7.61
N VAL A 163 -2.53 -10.10 -8.32
CA VAL A 163 -2.38 -11.33 -9.11
C VAL A 163 -1.18 -12.11 -8.58
N GLY A 164 -1.44 -13.32 -8.06
CA GLY A 164 -0.39 -14.20 -7.56
C GLY A 164 -0.77 -15.67 -7.60
N GLY A 165 0.15 -16.50 -8.10
CA GLY A 165 -0.10 -17.93 -8.31
C GLY A 165 -1.27 -18.16 -9.26
N HIS A 166 -2.33 -18.80 -8.78
CA HIS A 166 -3.57 -19.06 -9.53
C HIS A 166 -4.77 -18.27 -9.01
N VAL A 167 -4.52 -17.20 -8.25
CA VAL A 167 -5.55 -16.39 -7.60
C VAL A 167 -5.44 -14.94 -8.06
N VAL A 168 -6.59 -14.35 -8.35
CA VAL A 168 -6.74 -12.90 -8.54
C VAL A 168 -7.63 -12.37 -7.43
N GLU A 169 -7.20 -11.29 -6.78
CA GLU A 169 -7.98 -10.59 -5.77
C GLU A 169 -8.33 -9.18 -6.26
N PHE A 170 -9.61 -8.85 -6.21
CA PHE A 170 -10.11 -7.50 -6.41
C PHE A 170 -10.54 -6.92 -5.06
N LEU A 171 -9.97 -5.79 -4.70
CA LEU A 171 -10.47 -4.97 -3.61
C LEU A 171 -11.13 -3.74 -4.23
N ILE A 172 -12.42 -3.59 -4.00
CA ILE A 172 -13.26 -2.59 -4.66
C ILE A 172 -13.82 -1.66 -3.60
N ARG A 173 -13.63 -0.35 -3.76
CA ARG A 173 -14.28 0.66 -2.94
C ARG A 173 -15.72 0.83 -3.39
N LEU A 174 -16.65 0.63 -2.45
CA LEU A 174 -18.06 0.90 -2.69
C LEU A 174 -18.33 2.39 -2.53
N ASN A 175 -19.05 2.97 -3.50
CA ASN A 175 -19.49 4.36 -3.45
C ASN A 175 -20.67 4.49 -2.46
N VAL A 176 -20.34 4.66 -1.18
CA VAL A 176 -21.30 4.84 -0.09
C VAL A 176 -21.16 6.27 0.44
N ASP A 177 -22.25 7.03 0.42
CA ASP A 177 -22.29 8.36 1.05
C ASP A 177 -22.30 8.23 2.58
N THR A 178 -21.16 8.54 3.20
CA THR A 178 -20.97 8.51 4.64
C THR A 178 -21.08 9.88 5.30
N SER A 179 -21.38 10.94 4.54
CA SER A 179 -21.41 12.33 5.03
C SER A 179 -22.41 12.59 6.17
N ARG A 180 -23.40 11.71 6.32
CA ARG A 180 -24.47 11.82 7.34
C ARG A 180 -24.27 10.88 8.52
N LEU A 181 -23.18 10.12 8.55
CA LEU A 181 -22.91 9.23 9.69
C LEU A 181 -22.47 10.05 10.91
N PRO A 182 -22.89 9.65 12.12
CA PRO A 182 -22.43 10.30 13.34
C PRO A 182 -20.93 10.03 13.52
N GLU A 183 -20.21 11.00 14.07
CA GLU A 183 -18.80 10.82 14.43
C GLU A 183 -18.69 9.73 15.50
N VAL A 184 -17.98 8.65 15.18
CA VAL A 184 -17.71 7.57 16.13
C VAL A 184 -16.34 7.81 16.74
N TYR A 185 -16.35 8.30 17.98
CA TYR A 185 -15.17 8.31 18.83
C TYR A 185 -14.93 6.90 19.38
N SER A 186 -13.68 6.45 19.30
CA SER A 186 -13.25 5.21 19.95
C SER A 186 -12.80 5.55 21.37
N ASP A 187 -13.06 4.67 22.35
CA ASP A 187 -12.58 4.87 23.72
C ASP A 187 -11.05 5.02 23.71
N GLY A 188 -10.57 6.20 24.12
CA GLY A 188 -9.15 6.52 24.22
C GLY A 188 -8.50 7.20 23.00
N THR A 189 -9.22 7.49 21.91
CA THR A 189 -8.69 8.31 20.81
C THR A 189 -9.65 9.41 20.35
N GLU A 190 -9.19 10.67 20.39
CA GLU A 190 -9.91 11.87 19.89
C GLU A 190 -9.98 11.95 18.35
N LYS A 191 -9.59 10.91 17.61
CA LYS A 191 -9.57 10.88 16.15
C LYS A 191 -10.31 9.66 15.62
N ASN A 192 -11.12 9.86 14.56
CA ASN A 192 -11.74 8.79 13.79
C ASN A 192 -10.62 7.85 13.27
N PRO A 193 -10.63 6.54 13.63
CA PRO A 193 -9.52 5.63 13.37
C PRO A 193 -9.39 5.19 11.90
N GLY A 194 -10.32 5.54 11.02
CA GLY A 194 -10.29 5.08 9.64
C GLY A 194 -11.07 5.95 8.66
N ILE A 195 -11.00 5.59 7.39
CA ILE A 195 -11.85 6.17 6.35
C ILE A 195 -13.27 5.62 6.54
N ASP A 196 -14.28 6.48 6.47
CA ASP A 196 -15.67 6.05 6.42
C ASP A 196 -16.00 5.48 5.03
N THR A 197 -15.54 4.26 4.77
CA THR A 197 -15.71 3.56 3.49
C THR A 197 -16.04 2.09 3.68
N ALA A 198 -16.71 1.52 2.67
CA ALA A 198 -16.98 0.10 2.56
C ALA A 198 -16.17 -0.46 1.39
N LEU A 199 -15.53 -1.60 1.59
CA LEU A 199 -14.73 -2.29 0.59
C LEU A 199 -15.31 -3.68 0.35
N LEU A 200 -15.32 -4.10 -0.90
CA LEU A 200 -15.69 -5.45 -1.31
C LEU A 200 -14.45 -6.18 -1.81
N LEU A 201 -14.09 -7.27 -1.15
CA LEU A 201 -12.98 -8.13 -1.52
C LEU A 201 -13.51 -9.37 -2.23
N VAL A 202 -13.11 -9.58 -3.48
CA VAL A 202 -13.53 -10.71 -4.33
C VAL A 202 -12.30 -11.49 -4.78
N ARG A 203 -12.37 -12.82 -4.73
CA ARG A 203 -11.25 -13.70 -5.10
C ARG A 203 -11.64 -14.62 -6.25
N TYR A 204 -10.83 -14.70 -7.29
CA TYR A 204 -11.01 -15.63 -8.42
C TYR A 204 -10.03 -16.81 -8.32
N PRO A 205 -10.40 -18.02 -8.81
CA PRO A 205 -11.63 -18.33 -9.56
C PRO A 205 -12.89 -18.49 -8.69
N ASN A 206 -12.75 -18.55 -7.36
CA ASN A 206 -13.87 -18.76 -6.44
C ASN A 206 -14.59 -17.46 -6.08
N SER A 207 -15.21 -16.80 -7.07
CA SER A 207 -15.85 -15.48 -6.91
C SER A 207 -17.01 -15.47 -5.91
N THR A 208 -17.52 -16.64 -5.51
CA THR A 208 -18.50 -16.79 -4.43
C THR A 208 -17.95 -16.45 -3.05
N ASN A 209 -16.62 -16.38 -2.89
CA ASN A 209 -15.99 -15.97 -1.64
C ASN A 209 -15.71 -14.46 -1.65
N ALA A 210 -16.81 -13.70 -1.61
CA ALA A 210 -16.77 -12.25 -1.45
C ALA A 210 -16.84 -11.87 0.04
N GLU A 211 -16.08 -10.85 0.43
CA GLU A 211 -16.00 -10.36 1.80
C GLU A 211 -16.27 -8.86 1.83
N LEU A 212 -17.24 -8.44 2.64
CA LEU A 212 -17.56 -7.03 2.86
C LEU A 212 -16.78 -6.52 4.07
N ILE A 213 -15.89 -5.56 3.82
CA ILE A 213 -15.06 -4.92 4.84
C ILE A 213 -15.64 -3.52 5.09
N LEU A 214 -16.08 -3.26 6.31
CA LEU A 214 -16.65 -1.98 6.71
C LEU A 214 -15.69 -1.24 7.65
N SER A 215 -15.66 0.09 7.56
CA SER A 215 -14.98 0.91 8.56
C SER A 215 -15.59 0.70 9.95
N PRO A 216 -14.86 0.99 11.04
CA PRO A 216 -15.42 0.92 12.40
C PRO A 216 -16.69 1.77 12.57
N THR A 217 -16.71 2.97 11.96
CA THR A 217 -17.88 3.85 11.95
C THR A 217 -19.08 3.18 11.27
N LEU A 218 -18.88 2.66 10.06
CA LEU A 218 -19.94 1.99 9.30
C LEU A 218 -20.45 0.73 10.01
N THR A 219 -19.54 -0.06 10.58
CA THR A 219 -19.88 -1.26 11.35
C THR A 219 -20.74 -0.90 12.57
N LYS A 220 -20.42 0.19 13.27
CA LYS A 220 -21.20 0.65 14.42
C LYS A 220 -22.56 1.22 14.03
N SER A 221 -22.63 1.92 12.89
CA SER A 221 -23.88 2.53 12.41
C SER A 221 -24.84 1.53 11.77
N LEU A 222 -24.32 0.56 11.01
CA LEU A 222 -25.12 -0.39 10.24
C LEU A 222 -25.28 -1.75 10.93
N GLY A 223 -24.45 -2.04 11.94
CA GLY A 223 -24.38 -3.37 12.56
C GLY A 223 -23.66 -4.38 11.67
N ASN A 224 -23.83 -5.67 12.01
CA ASN A 224 -23.22 -6.77 11.26
C ASN A 224 -24.03 -7.07 9.99
N ILE A 225 -23.54 -6.58 8.84
CA ILE A 225 -24.10 -6.91 7.53
C ILE A 225 -23.43 -8.18 7.01
N THR A 226 -24.24 -9.12 6.53
CA THR A 226 -23.78 -10.32 5.81
C THR A 226 -24.12 -10.20 4.33
N LEU A 227 -23.17 -10.57 3.46
CA LEU A 227 -23.45 -10.65 2.02
C LEU A 227 -24.43 -11.78 1.72
N PRO A 228 -25.25 -11.65 0.66
CA PRO A 228 -26.11 -12.74 0.19
C PRO A 228 -25.25 -13.95 -0.19
N THR A 229 -25.64 -15.14 0.29
CA THR A 229 -25.06 -16.43 -0.08
C THR A 229 -25.65 -16.97 -1.38
#